data_AF-A0A5N5SU45-F1
#
_entry.id   AF-A0A5N5SU45-F1
#
_cell.length_a   1.000
_cell.length_b   1.000
_cell.length_c   1.000
_cell.angle_alpha   90.00
_cell.angle_beta   90.00
_cell.angle_gamma   90.00
#
_symmetry.space_group_name_H-M   'P 1'
#
loop_
_entity.id
_entity.type
_entity.pdbx_description
1 polymer ?
#
loop_
_entity_poly.entity_id
_entity_poly.type
_entity_poly.pdbx_seq_one_letter_code
_entity_poly.pdbx_strand_id
1 'polypeptide(L)'
;MVDVFSSALRDKKNSHLKNFYLIVPALTINYIEYFLGAKENIFKKKRNSASITDDGFAIGIAYILKVLNQIEVFESLHWWSGVRRKFIAEKEEAERECGKTKEGDSKLEQTLSLTIRRLEDEQKSFELLFLGVSSAQVFFKGTDEQENDDTDGLIPTNSS
;
A
#
# COMPACT_ATOMS: atom_id res chain seq x y z
N MET A 1 -2.61 20.52 7.75
CA MET A 1 -2.46 19.53 8.87
C MET A 1 -1.15 18.73 8.77
N VAL A 2 -0.67 18.42 7.58
CA VAL A 2 0.58 17.68 7.32
C VAL A 2 1.83 18.46 7.76
N ASP A 3 1.81 19.79 7.63
CA ASP A 3 2.98 20.66 7.85
C ASP A 3 3.40 20.80 9.32
N VAL A 4 2.46 20.61 10.24
CA VAL A 4 2.71 20.70 11.68
C VAL A 4 3.77 19.71 12.13
N PHE A 5 3.81 18.52 11.51
CA PHE A 5 4.76 17.46 11.84
C PHE A 5 5.97 17.42 10.91
N SER A 6 5.93 18.09 9.75
CA SER A 6 7.06 18.13 8.82
C SER A 6 8.30 18.77 9.44
N SER A 7 8.15 19.84 10.23
CA SER A 7 9.28 20.51 10.88
C SER A 7 9.96 19.62 11.94
N ALA A 8 9.18 18.87 12.72
CA ALA A 8 9.69 17.95 13.73
C ALA A 8 10.34 16.69 13.12
N LEU A 9 9.71 16.12 12.08
CA LEU A 9 10.18 14.86 11.47
C LEU A 9 11.31 15.05 10.47
N ARG A 10 11.44 16.23 9.83
CA ARG A 10 12.54 16.54 8.91
C ARG A 10 13.76 17.16 9.60
N ASP A 11 13.77 17.27 10.93
CA ASP A 11 14.91 17.75 11.70
C ASP A 11 16.18 16.92 11.41
N LYS A 12 17.36 17.54 11.46
CA LYS A 12 18.66 16.90 11.26
C LYS A 12 18.91 15.75 12.26
N LYS A 13 18.34 15.82 13.46
CA LYS A 13 18.35 14.74 14.46
C LYS A 13 17.67 13.47 13.95
N ASN A 14 16.69 13.62 13.06
CA ASN A 14 15.93 12.53 12.44
C ASN A 14 16.41 12.20 11.02
N SER A 15 17.72 12.33 10.77
CA SER A 15 18.32 12.06 9.46
C SER A 15 18.05 10.66 8.90
N HIS A 16 17.83 9.67 9.77
CA HIS A 16 17.46 8.31 9.40
C HIS A 16 16.11 8.24 8.67
N LEU A 17 15.18 9.17 8.94
CA LEU A 17 13.86 9.20 8.30
C LEU A 17 13.94 9.57 6.82
N LYS A 18 15.05 10.14 6.33
CA LYS A 18 15.26 10.42 4.90
C LYS A 18 15.16 9.19 4.00
N ASN A 19 15.37 8.00 4.58
CA ASN A 19 15.35 6.72 3.89
C ASN A 19 14.12 5.88 4.24
N PHE A 20 13.10 6.46 4.89
CA PHE A 20 11.90 5.72 5.30
C PHE A 20 11.21 5.03 4.11
N TYR A 21 11.18 5.65 2.92
CA TYR A 21 10.63 5.03 1.72
C TYR A 21 11.22 3.64 1.38
N LEU A 22 12.46 3.36 1.79
CA LEU A 22 13.10 2.05 1.55
C LEU A 22 12.51 0.93 2.42
N ILE A 23 11.95 1.23 3.59
CA ILE A 23 11.33 0.21 4.46
C ILE A 23 9.88 -0.07 4.06
N VAL A 24 9.23 0.83 3.33
CA VAL A 24 7.82 0.69 2.92
C VAL A 24 7.55 -0.65 2.21
N PRO A 25 8.34 -1.11 1.22
CA PRO A 25 8.15 -2.42 0.62
C PRO A 25 8.06 -3.57 1.63
N ALA A 26 9.00 -3.64 2.58
CA ALA A 26 9.02 -4.68 3.60
C ALA A 26 7.79 -4.60 4.53
N LEU A 27 7.35 -3.39 4.89
CA LEU A 27 6.14 -3.18 5.68
C LEU A 27 4.89 -3.65 4.91
N THR A 28 4.79 -3.38 3.61
CA THR A 28 3.65 -3.82 2.80
C THR A 28 3.57 -5.34 2.73
N ILE A 29 4.69 -6.05 2.57
CA ILE A 29 4.72 -7.52 2.59
C ILE A 29 4.23 -8.03 3.95
N ASN A 30 4.82 -7.54 5.03
CA ASN A 30 4.48 -7.99 6.38
C ASN A 30 3.00 -7.73 6.72
N TYR A 31 2.47 -6.57 6.31
CA TYR A 31 1.06 -6.24 6.47
C TYR A 31 0.16 -7.23 5.74
N ILE A 32 0.46 -7.55 4.47
CA ILE A 32 -0.37 -8.48 3.68
C ILE A 32 -0.35 -9.89 4.27
N GLU A 33 0.80 -10.38 4.73
CA GLU A 33 0.90 -11.68 5.41
C GLU A 33 0.03 -11.73 6.67
N TYR A 34 0.11 -10.70 7.51
CA TYR A 34 -0.73 -10.60 8.70
C TYR A 34 -2.22 -10.46 8.35
N PHE A 35 -2.55 -9.62 7.36
CA PHE A 35 -3.91 -9.37 6.91
C PHE A 35 -4.59 -10.64 6.41
N LEU A 36 -3.89 -11.45 5.62
CA LEU A 36 -4.42 -12.73 5.13
C LEU A 36 -4.63 -13.73 6.27
N GLY A 37 -3.69 -13.82 7.21
CA GLY A 37 -3.84 -14.66 8.41
C GLY A 37 -5.02 -14.22 9.29
N ALA A 38 -5.19 -12.91 9.48
CA ALA A 38 -6.33 -12.35 10.20
C ALA A 38 -7.66 -12.62 9.47
N LYS A 39 -7.70 -12.44 8.15
CA LYS A 39 -8.85 -12.75 7.28
C LYS A 39 -9.29 -14.21 7.46
N GLU A 40 -8.36 -15.15 7.41
CA GLU A 40 -8.64 -16.58 7.60
C GLU A 40 -9.25 -16.89 8.99
N ASN A 41 -8.74 -16.24 10.04
CA ASN A 41 -9.26 -16.40 11.40
C ASN A 41 -10.70 -15.88 11.55
N ILE A 42 -11.04 -14.77 10.88
CA ILE A 42 -12.41 -14.22 10.84
C ILE A 42 -13.36 -15.20 10.13
N PHE A 43 -12.96 -15.73 8.97
CA PHE A 43 -13.78 -16.70 8.23
C PHE A 43 -14.07 -17.98 9.03
N LYS A 44 -13.17 -18.39 9.93
CA LYS A 44 -13.34 -19.56 10.80
C LYS A 44 -14.23 -19.31 12.04
N LYS A 45 -14.90 -18.15 12.14
CA LYS A 45 -15.82 -17.77 13.24
C LYS A 45 -15.23 -17.95 14.66
N LYS A 46 -13.90 -17.89 14.81
CA LYS A 46 -13.26 -17.73 16.12
C LYS A 46 -13.54 -16.30 16.59
N ARG A 47 -14.59 -16.16 17.41
CA ARG A 47 -15.24 -14.89 17.77
C ARG A 47 -14.30 -13.87 18.45
N ASN A 48 -14.59 -12.57 18.25
CA ASN A 48 -14.21 -11.39 19.05
C ASN A 48 -12.87 -10.69 18.80
N SER A 49 -12.50 -10.40 17.55
CA SER A 49 -11.67 -9.21 17.29
C SER A 49 -12.37 -8.36 16.24
N ALA A 50 -12.75 -7.13 16.62
CA ALA A 50 -13.13 -6.11 15.67
C ALA A 50 -12.03 -6.04 14.62
N SER A 51 -12.37 -6.37 13.37
CA SER A 51 -11.43 -6.44 12.26
C SER A 51 -10.74 -5.09 12.13
N ILE A 52 -9.44 -5.09 12.41
CA ILE A 52 -8.53 -3.94 12.32
C ILE A 52 -8.68 -3.32 10.93
N THR A 53 -9.32 -2.14 10.94
CA THR A 53 -9.55 -1.10 9.93
C THR A 53 -8.96 -1.27 8.53
N ASP A 54 -9.86 -1.12 7.54
CA ASP A 54 -9.70 -1.28 6.08
C ASP A 54 -8.61 -0.37 5.47
N ASP A 55 -8.44 0.86 5.99
CA ASP A 55 -7.57 1.85 5.33
C ASP A 55 -6.46 2.43 6.23
N GLY A 56 -6.45 2.13 7.54
CA GLY A 56 -5.57 2.81 8.50
C GLY A 56 -4.07 2.65 8.19
N PHE A 57 -3.66 1.46 7.75
CA PHE A 57 -2.29 1.21 7.32
C PHE A 57 -1.94 1.96 6.02
N ALA A 58 -2.83 1.92 5.03
CA ALA A 58 -2.64 2.57 3.74
C ALA A 58 -2.55 4.10 3.88
N ILE A 59 -3.47 4.69 4.64
CA ILE A 59 -3.48 6.12 4.99
C ILE A 59 -2.21 6.48 5.76
N GLY A 60 -1.78 5.66 6.71
CA GLY A 60 -0.56 5.90 7.49
C GLY A 60 0.71 5.93 6.65
N ILE A 61 0.88 4.98 5.72
CA ILE A 61 2.01 4.98 4.78
C ILE A 61 1.97 6.22 3.89
N ALA A 62 0.81 6.53 3.30
CA ALA A 62 0.64 7.71 2.46
C ALA A 62 0.96 9.01 3.23
N TYR A 63 0.50 9.12 4.47
CA TYR A 63 0.76 10.26 5.34
C TYR A 63 2.25 10.43 5.65
N ILE A 64 2.94 9.38 6.09
CA ILE A 64 4.38 9.48 6.43
C ILE A 64 5.20 9.84 5.20
N LEU A 65 4.92 9.20 4.04
CA LEU A 65 5.60 9.53 2.77
C LEU A 65 5.38 11.00 2.38
N LYS A 66 4.16 11.53 2.57
CA LYS A 66 3.85 12.95 2.33
C LYS A 66 4.61 13.85 3.30
N VAL A 67 4.50 13.59 4.61
CA VAL A 67 5.15 14.40 5.67
C VAL A 67 6.66 14.45 5.49
N LEU A 68 7.29 13.39 4.99
CA LEU A 68 8.74 13.33 4.73
C LEU A 68 9.14 13.78 3.32
N ASN A 69 8.19 14.14 2.45
CA ASN A 69 8.40 14.47 1.04
C ASN A 69 9.12 13.36 0.25
N GLN A 70 8.66 12.12 0.39
CA GLN A 70 9.29 10.93 -0.19
C GLN A 70 8.42 10.20 -1.22
N ILE A 71 7.26 10.75 -1.58
CA ILE A 71 6.32 10.12 -2.51
C ILE A 71 7.01 9.83 -3.86
N GLU A 72 7.63 10.83 -4.49
CA GLU A 72 8.28 10.67 -5.80
C GLU A 72 9.45 9.68 -5.76
N VAL A 73 10.26 9.75 -4.70
CA VAL A 73 11.40 8.83 -4.52
C VAL A 73 10.90 7.40 -4.31
N PHE A 74 9.81 7.21 -3.56
CA PHE A 74 9.17 5.91 -3.43
C PHE A 74 8.60 5.40 -4.77
N GLU A 75 7.95 6.25 -5.56
CA GLU A 75 7.41 5.89 -6.88
C GLU A 75 8.50 5.42 -7.86
N SER A 76 9.70 6.00 -7.77
CA SER A 76 10.87 5.60 -8.57
C SER A 76 11.36 4.18 -8.30
N LEU A 77 11.00 3.59 -7.15
CA LEU A 77 11.29 2.16 -6.87
C LEU A 77 10.46 1.22 -7.75
N HIS A 78 9.37 1.72 -8.35
CA HIS A 78 8.41 0.92 -9.10
C HIS A 78 7.89 -0.31 -8.32
N TRP A 79 7.78 -0.18 -6.98
CA TRP A 79 7.46 -1.28 -6.07
C TRP A 79 6.19 -2.02 -6.48
N TRP A 80 5.09 -1.29 -6.65
CA TRP A 80 3.78 -1.88 -7.01
C TRP A 80 3.82 -2.62 -8.35
N SER A 81 4.52 -2.07 -9.34
CA SER A 81 4.73 -2.72 -10.64
C SER A 81 5.59 -3.98 -10.51
N GLY A 82 6.60 -3.96 -9.65
CA GLY A 82 7.42 -5.13 -9.32
C GLY A 82 6.59 -6.25 -8.68
N VAL A 83 5.75 -5.91 -7.70
CA VAL A 83 4.83 -6.86 -7.04
C VAL A 83 3.88 -7.48 -8.05
N ARG A 84 3.23 -6.67 -8.91
CA ARG A 84 2.36 -7.17 -9.99
C ARG A 84 3.08 -8.14 -10.90
N ARG A 85 4.27 -7.78 -11.39
CA ARG A 85 5.07 -8.65 -12.27
C ARG A 85 5.44 -9.97 -11.59
N LYS A 86 5.80 -9.94 -10.30
CA LYS A 86 6.11 -11.15 -9.53
C LYS A 86 4.91 -12.11 -9.51
N PHE A 87 3.72 -11.62 -9.12
CA PHE A 87 2.54 -12.48 -9.03
C PHE A 87 2.08 -13.00 -10.39
N ILE A 88 2.18 -12.20 -11.45
CA ILE A 88 1.88 -12.65 -12.83
C ILE A 88 2.82 -13.79 -13.21
N ALA A 89 4.13 -13.64 -13.02
CA ALA A 89 5.11 -14.66 -13.35
C ALA A 89 4.91 -15.96 -12.56
N GLU A 90 4.66 -15.86 -11.25
CA GLU A 90 4.41 -17.03 -10.39
C GLU A 90 3.11 -17.75 -10.77
N LYS A 91 2.06 -17.01 -11.14
CA LYS A 91 0.79 -17.60 -11.59
C LYS A 91 0.94 -18.30 -12.93
N GLU A 92 1.60 -17.67 -13.91
CA GLU A 92 1.87 -18.28 -15.22
C GLU A 92 2.72 -19.55 -15.08
N GLU A 93 3.65 -19.59 -14.12
CA GLU A 93 4.43 -20.78 -13.81
C GLU A 93 3.59 -21.90 -13.21
N ALA A 94 2.76 -21.60 -12.20
CA ALA A 94 1.87 -22.57 -11.58
C ALA A 94 0.83 -23.16 -12.58
N GLU A 95 0.29 -22.33 -13.47
CA GLU A 95 -0.65 -22.77 -14.52
C GLU A 95 0.04 -23.68 -15.55
N ARG A 96 1.29 -23.37 -15.92
CA ARG A 96 2.08 -24.19 -16.84
C ARG A 96 2.42 -25.57 -16.25
N GLU A 97 2.64 -25.63 -14.94
CA GLU A 97 2.82 -26.91 -14.24
C GLU A 97 1.52 -27.71 -14.17
N CYS A 98 0.38 -27.04 -13.95
CA CYS A 98 -0.94 -27.67 -14.00
C CYS A 98 -1.20 -28.33 -15.36
N GLY A 99 -0.93 -27.63 -16.47
CA GLY A 99 -1.13 -28.16 -17.82
C GLY A 99 -0.21 -29.32 -18.23
N LYS A 100 0.88 -29.57 -17.49
CA LYS A 100 1.81 -30.69 -17.71
C LYS A 100 1.45 -31.94 -16.90
N THR A 101 0.50 -31.82 -15.98
CA THR A 101 0.12 -32.93 -15.09
C THR A 101 -0.59 -34.01 -15.91
N LYS A 102 -0.21 -35.27 -15.72
CA LYS A 102 -0.87 -36.41 -16.39
C LYS A 102 -2.27 -36.59 -15.81
N GLU A 103 -3.27 -36.83 -16.65
CA GLU A 103 -4.62 -37.20 -16.24
C GLU A 103 -4.55 -38.35 -15.21
N GLY A 104 -4.92 -38.07 -13.96
CA GLY A 104 -4.98 -39.08 -12.88
C GLY A 104 -4.25 -38.73 -11.58
N ASP A 105 -3.39 -37.70 -11.54
CA ASP A 105 -2.72 -37.27 -10.29
C ASP A 105 -3.54 -36.23 -9.52
N SER A 106 -4.72 -36.65 -9.05
CA SER A 106 -5.70 -35.80 -8.37
C SER A 106 -5.15 -35.02 -7.17
N LYS A 107 -4.12 -35.55 -6.49
CA LYS A 107 -3.50 -34.89 -5.33
C LYS A 107 -2.57 -33.75 -5.76
N LEU A 108 -1.85 -33.92 -6.87
CA LEU A 108 -1.02 -32.87 -7.45
C LEU A 108 -1.89 -31.73 -7.99
N GLU A 109 -2.98 -32.05 -8.69
CA GLU A 109 -3.96 -31.07 -9.18
C GLU A 109 -4.57 -30.24 -8.04
N GLN A 110 -4.98 -30.89 -6.95
CA GLN A 110 -5.49 -30.20 -5.75
C GLN A 110 -4.45 -29.27 -5.13
N THR A 111 -3.20 -29.70 -5.05
CA THR A 111 -2.11 -28.88 -4.48
C THR A 111 -1.86 -27.64 -5.33
N LEU A 112 -1.79 -27.80 -6.65
CA LEU A 112 -1.61 -26.68 -7.59
C LEU A 112 -2.79 -25.70 -7.54
N SER A 113 -4.02 -26.19 -7.47
CA SER A 113 -5.22 -25.36 -7.33
C SER A 113 -5.18 -24.50 -6.06
N LEU A 114 -4.75 -25.06 -4.93
CA LEU A 114 -4.59 -24.31 -3.68
C LEU A 114 -3.49 -23.25 -3.77
N THR A 115 -2.37 -23.56 -4.45
CA THR A 115 -1.27 -22.61 -4.68
C THR A 115 -1.73 -21.43 -5.53
N ILE A 116 -2.41 -21.68 -6.66
CA ILE A 116 -2.94 -20.63 -7.54
C ILE A 116 -3.89 -19.73 -6.76
N ARG A 117 -4.84 -20.32 -6.02
CA ARG A 117 -5.79 -19.55 -5.20
C ARG A 117 -5.08 -18.66 -4.17
N ARG A 118 -4.03 -19.17 -3.52
CA ARG A 118 -3.24 -18.39 -2.56
C ARG A 118 -2.55 -17.20 -3.23
N LEU A 119 -1.93 -17.41 -4.40
CA LEU A 119 -1.30 -16.34 -5.18
C LEU A 119 -2.33 -15.26 -5.58
N GLU A 120 -3.54 -15.65 -5.98
CA GLU A 120 -4.62 -14.71 -6.30
C GLU A 120 -5.09 -13.89 -5.08
N ASP A 121 -5.24 -14.54 -3.93
CA ASP A 121 -5.61 -13.88 -2.67
C ASP A 121 -4.54 -12.86 -2.23
N GLU A 122 -3.26 -13.23 -2.34
CA GLU A 122 -2.12 -12.34 -2.06
C GLU A 122 -2.08 -11.16 -3.04
N GLN A 123 -2.15 -11.43 -4.35
CA GLN A 123 -2.16 -10.39 -5.38
C GLN A 123 -3.31 -9.40 -5.17
N LYS A 124 -4.53 -9.89 -4.94
CA LYS A 124 -5.69 -9.04 -4.71
C LYS A 124 -5.52 -8.16 -3.47
N SER A 125 -4.91 -8.69 -2.42
CA SER A 125 -4.69 -7.93 -1.19
C SER A 125 -3.67 -6.80 -1.42
N PHE A 126 -2.62 -7.04 -2.21
CA PHE A 126 -1.69 -5.99 -2.63
C PHE A 126 -2.36 -4.92 -3.51
N GLU A 127 -3.26 -5.30 -4.41
CA GLU A 127 -4.00 -4.33 -5.24
C GLU A 127 -4.90 -3.43 -4.39
N LEU A 128 -5.61 -4.00 -3.41
CA LEU A 128 -6.41 -3.21 -2.47
C LEU A 128 -5.55 -2.23 -1.67
N LEU A 129 -4.40 -2.68 -1.18
CA LEU A 129 -3.45 -1.82 -0.49
C LEU A 129 -2.93 -0.69 -1.39
N PHE A 130 -2.59 -1.00 -2.65
CA PHE A 130 -2.17 0.00 -3.63
C PHE A 130 -3.25 1.06 -3.86
N LEU A 131 -4.51 0.65 -4.01
CA LEU A 131 -5.65 1.57 -4.18
C LEU A 131 -5.84 2.45 -2.94
N GLY A 132 -5.74 1.88 -1.73
CA GLY A 132 -5.82 2.62 -0.47
C GLY A 132 -4.70 3.66 -0.33
N VAL A 133 -3.44 3.28 -0.65
CA VAL A 133 -2.31 4.21 -0.59
C VAL A 133 -2.46 5.30 -1.64
N SER A 134 -2.84 4.95 -2.86
CA SER A 134 -2.97 5.90 -3.98
C SER A 134 -4.08 6.91 -3.73
N SER A 135 -5.25 6.46 -3.25
CA SER A 135 -6.36 7.35 -2.90
C SER A 135 -5.99 8.30 -1.76
N ALA A 136 -5.31 7.80 -0.71
CA ALA A 136 -4.83 8.63 0.38
C ALA A 136 -3.77 9.66 -0.09
N GLN A 137 -2.86 9.29 -1.00
CA GLN A 137 -1.89 10.22 -1.58
C GLN A 137 -2.56 11.34 -2.36
N VAL A 138 -3.59 11.04 -3.16
CA VAL A 138 -4.37 12.07 -3.88
C VAL A 138 -5.09 12.98 -2.90
N PHE A 139 -5.70 12.42 -1.85
CA PHE A 139 -6.36 13.19 -0.79
C PHE A 139 -5.39 14.19 -0.13
N PHE A 140 -4.15 13.77 0.18
CA PHE A 140 -3.12 14.66 0.75
C PHE A 140 -2.47 15.62 -0.25
N LYS A 141 -2.72 15.49 -1.56
CA LYS A 141 -2.31 16.50 -2.56
C LYS A 141 -3.33 17.64 -2.63
N GLY A 142 -4.63 17.32 -2.62
CA GLY A 142 -5.70 18.32 -2.66
C GLY A 142 -5.74 19.26 -1.45
N THR A 143 -5.17 18.87 -0.31
CA THR A 143 -5.03 19.75 0.86
C THR A 143 -4.04 20.90 0.67
N ASP A 144 -3.06 20.77 -0.24
CA ASP A 144 -2.08 21.84 -0.49
C ASP A 144 -2.64 22.92 -1.43
N GLU A 145 -3.62 22.56 -2.26
CA GLU A 145 -4.23 23.45 -3.26
C GLU A 145 -5.30 24.37 -2.64
N GLN A 146 -5.93 23.97 -1.54
CA GLN A 146 -6.95 24.78 -0.84
C GLN A 146 -6.37 25.89 0.03
N GLU A 147 -5.09 25.82 0.45
CA GLU A 147 -4.46 26.89 1.25
C GLU A 147 -3.96 28.08 0.41
N ASN A 148 -3.89 27.96 -0.92
CA ASN A 148 -3.39 29.03 -1.80
C ASN A 148 -4.47 29.94 -2.39
N ASP A 149 -5.76 29.61 -2.27
CA ASP A 149 -6.87 30.40 -2.84
C ASP A 149 -7.40 31.49 -1.88
N ASP A 150 -7.05 31.44 -0.59
CA ASP A 150 -7.54 32.38 0.43
C ASP A 150 -6.70 33.68 0.56
N THR A 151 -5.66 33.89 -0.27
CA THR A 151 -4.76 35.06 -0.13
C THR A 151 -4.80 36.11 -1.25
N ASP A 152 -5.58 35.92 -2.32
CA ASP A 152 -5.57 36.86 -3.47
C ASP A 152 -6.68 37.93 -3.44
N GLY A 153 -7.29 38.17 -2.28
CA GLY A 153 -8.46 39.03 -2.10
C GLY A 153 -8.27 40.38 -1.40
N LEU A 154 -7.04 40.82 -1.07
CA LEU A 154 -6.84 42.16 -0.46
C LEU A 154 -6.57 43.24 -1.53
N ILE A 155 -7.65 43.94 -1.89
CA ILE A 155 -7.70 45.17 -2.67
C ILE A 155 -6.70 46.21 -2.09
N PRO A 156 -5.87 46.88 -2.92
CA PRO A 156 -5.10 48.02 -2.45
C PRO A 156 -6.07 49.20 -2.25
N THR A 157 -6.35 49.55 -1.00
CA THR A 157 -7.07 50.79 -0.68
C THR A 157 -6.14 51.96 -0.90
N ASN A 158 -6.28 52.57 -2.08
CA ASN A 158 -5.76 53.89 -2.38
C ASN A 158 -6.57 54.93 -1.58
N SER A 159 -5.92 55.76 -0.75
CA SER A 159 -6.52 56.99 -0.22
C SER A 159 -5.46 57.96 0.31
N SER A 160 -5.34 59.06 -0.46
CA SER A 160 -4.96 60.46 -0.14
C SER A 160 -3.65 60.75 0.61
#